data_AF-A0A961JB27-F1
#
_entry.id   AF-A0A961JB27-F1
#
_cell.length_a   1.000
_cell.length_b   1.000
_cell.length_c   1.000
_cell.angle_alpha   90.00
_cell.angle_beta   90.00
_cell.angle_gamma   90.00
#
_symmetry.space_group_name_H-M   'P 1'
#
loop_
_entity.id
_entity.type
_entity.pdbx_description
1 polymer ?
#
loop_
_entity_poly.entity_id
_entity_poly.type
_entity_poly.pdbx_seq_one_letter_code
_entity_poly.pdbx_strand_id
1 'polypeptide(L)'
;FQETTRVLTEASVQGKRDKLVGLKENVIVGRLIPAGTGGATMKVRHIAQERDRKVIEQARAEAEAAAALAAPVDAMDIAVDDIFGGPMSDDFGLVETPESREE
;
A
#
# COMPACT_ATOMS: atom_id res chain seq x y z
N PHE A 1 43.06 -9.00 13.56
CA PHE A 1 42.91 -9.60 12.21
C PHE A 1 44.30 -10.02 11.74
N GLN A 2 44.42 -11.15 11.04
CA GLN A 2 45.67 -11.69 10.51
C GLN A 2 45.45 -12.15 9.07
N GLU A 3 46.55 -12.32 8.30
CA GLU A 3 46.53 -12.80 6.90
C GLU A 3 45.59 -12.02 5.95
N THR A 4 45.47 -10.70 6.11
CA THR A 4 44.49 -9.86 5.39
C THR A 4 44.62 -9.96 3.87
N THR A 5 45.84 -9.95 3.31
CA THR A 5 46.06 -10.03 1.85
C THR A 5 45.49 -11.31 1.25
N ARG A 6 45.71 -12.46 1.92
CA ARG A 6 45.21 -13.75 1.46
C ARG A 6 43.68 -13.79 1.50
N VAL A 7 43.08 -13.37 2.61
CA VAL A 7 41.62 -13.38 2.81
C VAL A 7 40.92 -12.45 1.81
N LEU A 8 41.46 -11.24 1.56
CA LEU A 8 40.88 -10.30 0.59
C LEU A 8 40.98 -10.81 -0.85
N THR A 9 42.07 -11.49 -1.20
CA THR A 9 42.24 -12.06 -2.55
C THR A 9 41.22 -13.15 -2.81
N GLU A 10 41.07 -14.10 -1.87
CA GLU A 10 40.11 -15.19 -2.00
C GLU A 10 38.67 -14.68 -2.07
N ALA A 11 38.31 -13.70 -1.22
CA ALA A 11 36.98 -13.10 -1.23
C ALA A 11 36.66 -12.38 -2.55
N SER A 12 37.65 -11.71 -3.14
CA SER A 12 37.50 -11.00 -4.43
C SER A 12 37.30 -11.96 -5.59
N VAL A 13 38.10 -13.03 -5.66
CA VAL A 13 37.98 -14.06 -6.71
C VAL A 13 36.63 -14.78 -6.64
N GLN A 14 36.14 -15.05 -5.43
CA GLN A 14 34.84 -15.71 -5.22
C GLN A 14 33.65 -14.75 -5.25
N GLY A 15 33.87 -13.42 -5.37
CA GLY A 15 32.80 -12.42 -5.34
C GLY A 15 31.99 -12.40 -4.05
N LYS A 16 32.62 -12.76 -2.91
CA LYS A 16 31.96 -12.85 -1.60
C LYS A 16 31.43 -11.48 -1.16
N ARG A 17 30.19 -11.45 -0.65
CA ARG A 17 29.57 -10.26 -0.07
C ARG A 17 29.38 -10.43 1.42
N ASP A 18 29.79 -9.44 2.18
CA ASP A 18 29.57 -9.39 3.62
C ASP A 18 28.18 -8.80 3.92
N LYS A 19 27.39 -9.50 4.73
CA LYS A 19 26.05 -9.08 5.15
C LYS A 19 26.07 -8.21 6.41
N LEU A 20 27.24 -8.01 7.03
CA LEU A 20 27.45 -7.13 8.19
C LEU A 20 26.56 -7.50 9.37
N VAL A 21 26.44 -8.80 9.63
CA VAL A 21 25.59 -9.34 10.71
C VAL A 21 26.40 -9.51 11.99
N GLY A 22 27.71 -9.63 11.88
CA GLY A 22 28.62 -9.91 12.99
C GLY A 22 28.90 -8.69 13.86
N LEU A 23 29.36 -8.97 15.09
CA LEU A 23 29.81 -7.94 16.03
C LEU A 23 30.98 -7.13 15.46
N LYS A 24 32.06 -7.83 15.06
CA LYS A 24 33.29 -7.18 14.60
C LYS A 24 33.11 -6.36 13.33
N GLU A 25 32.31 -6.85 12.40
CA GLU A 25 31.98 -6.16 11.13
C GLU A 25 31.29 -4.82 11.39
N ASN A 26 30.29 -4.80 12.27
CA ASN A 26 29.58 -3.57 12.63
C ASN A 26 30.46 -2.59 13.41
N VAL A 27 31.38 -3.10 14.26
CA VAL A 27 32.37 -2.26 14.95
C VAL A 27 33.31 -1.58 13.94
N ILE A 28 33.79 -2.31 12.93
CA ILE A 28 34.70 -1.75 11.92
C ILE A 28 34.01 -0.67 11.07
N VAL A 29 32.74 -0.89 10.70
CA VAL A 29 32.00 0.05 9.85
C VAL A 29 31.33 1.19 10.63
N GLY A 30 31.31 1.11 11.97
CA GLY A 30 30.73 2.16 12.83
C GLY A 30 29.21 2.14 12.92
N ARG A 31 28.57 0.98 12.72
CA ARG A 31 27.13 0.79 12.93
C ARG A 31 26.83 0.22 14.31
N LEU A 32 25.56 0.32 14.71
CA LEU A 32 25.09 -0.25 15.97
C LEU A 32 25.32 -1.77 15.98
N ILE A 33 25.97 -2.26 17.03
CA ILE A 33 26.32 -3.67 17.16
C ILE A 33 25.10 -4.54 17.50
N PRO A 34 25.07 -5.82 17.09
CA PRO A 34 23.97 -6.75 17.38
C PRO A 34 23.99 -7.29 18.83
N ALA A 35 24.53 -6.54 19.78
CA ALA A 35 24.66 -6.93 21.18
C ALA A 35 24.23 -5.78 22.11
N GLY A 36 23.90 -6.11 23.36
CA GLY A 36 23.48 -5.13 24.37
C GLY A 36 22.28 -4.29 23.92
N THR A 37 22.39 -2.98 24.07
CA THR A 37 21.36 -2.00 23.66
C THR A 37 21.09 -2.03 22.16
N GLY A 38 22.12 -2.31 21.36
CA GLY A 38 21.99 -2.41 19.92
C GLY A 38 21.10 -3.56 19.49
N GLY A 39 21.32 -4.75 20.06
CA GLY A 39 20.45 -5.91 19.85
C GLY A 39 19.02 -5.70 20.37
N ALA A 40 18.85 -5.06 21.53
CA ALA A 40 17.53 -4.76 22.09
C ALA A 40 16.71 -3.83 21.18
N THR A 41 17.34 -2.76 20.67
CA THR A 41 16.70 -1.81 19.75
C THR A 41 16.24 -2.50 18.46
N MET A 42 17.08 -3.38 17.91
CA MET A 42 16.75 -4.15 16.71
C MET A 42 15.54 -5.07 16.94
N LYS A 43 15.46 -5.74 18.10
CA LYS A 43 14.31 -6.59 18.45
C LYS A 43 13.01 -5.78 18.55
N VAL A 44 13.05 -4.64 19.24
CA VAL A 44 11.88 -3.77 19.37
C VAL A 44 11.41 -3.28 18.01
N ARG A 45 12.35 -2.82 17.17
CA ARG A 45 12.05 -2.37 15.80
C ARG A 45 11.45 -3.49 14.96
N HIS A 46 11.97 -4.71 15.07
CA HIS A 46 11.46 -5.85 14.34
C HIS A 46 10.01 -6.18 14.74
N ILE A 47 9.72 -6.25 16.04
CA ILE A 47 8.36 -6.50 16.55
C ILE A 47 7.39 -5.40 16.10
N ALA A 48 7.81 -4.13 16.13
CA ALA A 48 6.99 -3.03 15.63
C ALA A 48 6.65 -3.21 14.15
N GLN A 49 7.66 -3.46 13.30
CA GLN A 49 7.47 -3.68 11.87
C GLN A 49 6.55 -4.87 11.56
N GLU A 50 6.64 -5.96 12.32
CA GLU A 50 5.76 -7.11 12.14
C GLU A 50 4.30 -6.80 12.49
N ARG A 51 4.07 -6.02 13.55
CA ARG A 51 2.72 -5.57 13.93
C ARG A 51 2.15 -4.62 12.89
N ASP A 52 2.95 -3.62 12.48
CA ASP A 52 2.55 -2.64 11.46
C ASP A 52 2.18 -3.33 10.16
N ARG A 53 2.96 -4.33 9.73
CA ARG A 53 2.66 -5.12 8.53
C ARG A 53 1.31 -5.83 8.61
N LYS A 54 0.99 -6.45 9.76
CA LYS A 54 -0.29 -7.14 9.95
C LYS A 54 -1.48 -6.19 9.88
N VAL A 55 -1.36 -5.01 10.48
CA VAL A 55 -2.43 -3.99 10.44
C VAL A 55 -2.67 -3.52 9.01
N ILE A 56 -1.60 -3.27 8.24
CA ILE A 56 -1.71 -2.86 6.83
C ILE A 56 -2.37 -3.96 5.99
N GLU A 57 -2.02 -5.22 6.23
CA GLU A 57 -2.59 -6.37 5.53
C GLU A 57 -4.08 -6.53 5.83
N GLN A 58 -4.48 -6.40 7.10
CA GLN A 58 -5.88 -6.43 7.51
C GLN A 58 -6.68 -5.28 6.89
N ALA A 59 -6.16 -4.06 6.94
CA ALA A 59 -6.81 -2.91 6.33
C ALA A 59 -6.99 -3.07 4.80
N ARG A 60 -6.02 -3.68 4.11
CA ARG A 60 -6.14 -4.01 2.68
C ARG A 60 -7.20 -5.06 2.42
N ALA A 61 -7.24 -6.13 3.22
CA ALA A 61 -8.24 -7.19 3.07
C ALA A 61 -9.67 -6.67 3.35
N GLU A 62 -9.84 -5.80 4.35
CA GLU A 62 -11.11 -5.15 4.64
C GLU A 62 -11.53 -4.18 3.53
N ALA A 63 -10.59 -3.41 2.97
CA ALA A 63 -10.86 -2.54 1.83
C ALA A 63 -11.24 -3.33 0.57
N GLU A 64 -10.59 -4.47 0.32
CA GLU A 64 -10.91 -5.37 -0.78
C GLU A 64 -12.28 -6.04 -0.58
N ALA A 65 -12.60 -6.48 0.65
CA ALA A 65 -13.90 -7.03 0.99
C ALA A 65 -15.02 -5.97 0.88
N ALA A 66 -14.76 -4.74 1.30
CA ALA A 66 -15.69 -3.62 1.14
C ALA A 66 -15.87 -3.24 -0.33
N ALA A 67 -14.82 -3.28 -1.15
CA ALA A 67 -14.91 -3.08 -2.59
C ALA A 67 -15.71 -4.19 -3.29
N ALA A 68 -15.52 -5.45 -2.88
CA ALA A 68 -16.30 -6.58 -3.38
C ALA A 68 -17.78 -6.49 -3.00
N LEU A 69 -18.08 -6.02 -1.78
CA LEU A 69 -19.46 -5.83 -1.30
C LEU A 69 -20.13 -4.55 -1.84
N ALA A 70 -19.36 -3.55 -2.26
CA ALA A 70 -19.85 -2.33 -2.92
C ALA A 70 -20.04 -2.51 -4.44
N ALA A 71 -19.63 -3.64 -5.00
CA ALA A 71 -19.82 -4.01 -6.40
C ALA A 71 -21.08 -4.83 -6.75
N PRO A 72 -22.26 -4.76 -6.07
CA PRO A 72 -23.49 -5.28 -6.62
C PRO A 72 -24.26 -4.16 -7.31
N VAL A 73 -23.82 -3.76 -8.50
CA VAL A 73 -24.70 -3.18 -9.51
C VAL A 73 -24.29 -3.72 -10.88
N ASP A 74 -24.66 -4.97 -11.17
CA ASP A 74 -24.98 -5.37 -12.54
C ASP A 74 -26.22 -4.55 -12.96
N ALA A 75 -25.97 -3.29 -13.31
CA ALA A 75 -26.81 -2.51 -14.17
C ALA A 75 -26.42 -2.85 -15.61
N MET A 76 -26.73 -4.06 -16.06
CA MET A 76 -26.80 -4.37 -17.48
C MET A 76 -27.58 -5.67 -17.66
N ASP A 77 -28.91 -5.57 -17.77
CA ASP A 77 -29.70 -6.34 -18.74
C ASP A 77 -31.18 -5.85 -18.76
N ILE A 78 -31.49 -5.08 -19.83
CA ILE A 78 -32.77 -5.06 -20.59
C ILE A 78 -33.99 -4.41 -19.86
N ALA A 79 -34.66 -3.34 -20.31
CA ALA A 79 -34.94 -2.80 -21.64
C ALA A 79 -35.11 -1.27 -21.61
N VAL A 80 -34.52 -0.57 -22.58
CA VAL A 80 -34.72 0.89 -22.81
C VAL A 80 -35.65 1.15 -24.00
N ASP A 81 -36.36 0.13 -24.48
CA ASP A 81 -37.10 0.18 -25.76
C ASP A 81 -38.57 0.66 -25.67
N ASP A 82 -39.07 1.04 -24.49
CA ASP A 82 -40.46 1.52 -24.33
C ASP A 82 -40.63 3.05 -24.18
N ILE A 83 -39.56 3.84 -24.37
CA ILE A 83 -39.64 5.32 -24.21
C ILE A 83 -40.09 6.03 -25.50
N PHE A 84 -39.96 5.42 -26.67
CA PHE A 84 -40.29 6.06 -27.96
C PHE A 84 -41.17 5.18 -28.85
N GLY A 85 -42.42 4.95 -28.44
CA GLY A 85 -43.33 4.09 -29.21
C GLY A 85 -44.83 4.33 -29.00
N GLY A 86 -45.36 5.51 -29.34
CA GLY A 86 -46.81 5.75 -29.49
C GLY A 86 -47.21 7.23 -29.53
N PRO A 87 -48.12 7.69 -30.41
CA PRO A 87 -48.36 9.12 -30.66
C PRO A 87 -49.46 9.73 -29.77
N MET A 88 -49.35 11.04 -29.52
CA MET A 88 -50.32 11.96 -28.88
C MET A 88 -50.49 11.74 -27.36
N SER A 89 -50.60 12.75 -26.50
CA SER A 89 -50.86 14.18 -26.61
C SER A 89 -50.64 14.82 -25.23
N ASP A 90 -50.21 16.08 -25.25
CA ASP A 90 -50.48 17.13 -24.27
C ASP A 90 -49.83 17.11 -22.87
N ASP A 91 -49.13 18.22 -22.62
CA ASP A 91 -49.21 19.04 -21.40
C ASP A 91 -48.43 18.59 -20.16
N PHE A 92 -47.13 18.87 -20.15
CA PHE A 92 -46.45 19.25 -18.91
C PHE A 92 -45.63 20.51 -19.13
N GLY A 93 -46.23 21.61 -18.69
CA GLY A 93 -45.82 22.99 -18.89
C GLY A 93 -44.40 23.32 -18.45
N LEU A 94 -43.82 24.25 -19.22
CA LEU A 94 -42.66 25.04 -18.86
C LEU A 94 -42.90 25.73 -17.51
N VAL A 95 -42.03 25.48 -16.53
CA VAL A 95 -41.92 26.35 -15.36
C VAL A 95 -40.89 27.44 -15.68
N GLU A 96 -41.39 28.60 -16.08
CA GLU A 96 -40.60 29.84 -16.16
C GLU A 96 -40.26 30.30 -14.73
N THR A 97 -38.96 30.40 -14.43
CA THR A 97 -38.49 31.09 -13.22
C THR A 97 -38.44 32.59 -13.49
N PRO A 98 -39.23 33.44 -12.81
CA PRO A 98 -39.08 34.89 -12.96
C PRO A 98 -37.92 35.38 -12.07
N GLU A 99 -36.99 36.09 -12.70
CA GLU A 99 -35.94 36.88 -12.09
C GLU A 99 -36.49 37.91 -11.07
N SER A 100 -35.71 38.09 -10.01
CA SER A 100 -35.50 39.30 -9.19
C SER A 100 -36.04 40.63 -9.74
N ARG A 101 -36.69 41.44 -8.87
CA ARG A 101 -36.26 42.83 -8.48
C ARG A 101 -37.30 43.64 -7.66
N GLU A 102 -36.77 44.34 -6.64
CA GLU A 102 -37.25 45.55 -5.90
C GLU A 102 -38.42 45.43 -4.90
N GLU A 103 -38.16 45.62 -3.60
CA GLU A 103 -38.09 46.93 -2.90
C GLU A 103 -37.16 46.86 -1.67
#